data_AF-X1ARF6-F1
#
_entry.id   AF-X1ARF6-F1
#
_cell.length_a   1.000
_cell.length_b   1.000
_cell.length_c   1.000
_cell.angle_alpha   90.00
_cell.angle_beta   90.00
_cell.angle_gamma   90.00
#
_symmetry.space_group_name_H-M   'P 1'
#
loop_
_entity.id
_entity.type
_entity.pdbx_description
1 polymer ?
#
loop_
_entity_poly.entity_id
_entity_poly.type
_entity_poly.pdbx_seq_one_letter_code
_entity_poly.pdbx_strand_id
1 'polypeptide(L)'
;EEEVTYENKKDGVTLAGTLTMPKTGGPHPTVLLIPGSGPNDRDETIWGHRVFLVLADHLTRQGIAVLRADDRGVGESTGDFSAATIADLARDACAGVEYLKTRPEIDARKIGLVGHSLGANVAPLAATQSPDVAFIVLMAGASNTLAEGIHNQCQMIYRSAGGLGRPAVVVAALLTAISPAMVFYSRYYIQEVLLVCFTFGAIISGYRYTQSKNIKWAIFAGISLGLMHATKETSVIAFGSMLLALLLTLVMQRRRQGGSILMAVKAINPWHGIAAVAAAGMVSVLFYSSFFTNAGG
;
A
#
# COMPACT_ATOMS: atom_id res chain seq x y z
N GLU A 1 -29.31 0.01 22.31
CA GLU A 1 -29.08 -0.92 21.20
C GLU A 1 -30.13 -2.00 21.29
N GLU A 2 -30.62 -2.47 20.16
CA GLU A 2 -31.55 -3.59 20.01
C GLU A 2 -30.93 -4.56 19.00
N GLU A 3 -30.87 -5.84 19.37
CA GLU A 3 -30.47 -6.91 18.45
C GLU A 3 -31.64 -7.23 17.52
N VAL A 4 -31.37 -7.27 16.23
CA VAL A 4 -32.40 -7.38 15.19
C VAL A 4 -32.02 -8.41 14.16
N THR A 5 -33.03 -9.04 13.57
CA THR A 5 -32.87 -9.89 12.39
C THR A 5 -33.92 -9.51 11.36
N TYR A 6 -33.55 -9.59 10.08
CA TYR A 6 -34.45 -9.33 8.97
C TYR A 6 -34.09 -10.17 7.75
N GLU A 7 -35.08 -10.43 6.90
CA GLU A 7 -34.94 -11.36 5.79
C GLU A 7 -34.81 -10.62 4.45
N ASN A 8 -33.75 -10.92 3.70
CA ASN A 8 -33.71 -10.71 2.27
C ASN A 8 -34.50 -11.84 1.58
N LYS A 9 -35.81 -11.63 1.43
CA LYS A 9 -36.76 -12.58 0.84
C LYS A 9 -36.42 -13.01 -0.59
N LYS A 10 -35.69 -12.17 -1.36
CA LYS A 10 -35.32 -12.50 -2.74
C LYS A 10 -34.26 -13.60 -2.79
N ASP A 11 -33.35 -13.59 -1.83
CA ASP A 11 -32.22 -14.51 -1.79
C ASP A 11 -32.41 -15.62 -0.72
N GLY A 12 -33.45 -15.52 0.12
CA GLY A 12 -33.69 -16.44 1.23
C GLY A 12 -32.62 -16.35 2.33
N VAL A 13 -32.03 -15.18 2.49
CA VAL A 13 -30.97 -14.90 3.47
C VAL A 13 -31.53 -14.10 4.64
N THR A 14 -31.21 -14.52 5.86
CA THR A 14 -31.53 -13.78 7.09
C THR A 14 -30.29 -13.04 7.54
N LEU A 15 -30.41 -11.73 7.73
CA LEU A 15 -29.33 -10.86 8.16
C LEU A 15 -29.54 -10.50 9.63
N ALA A 16 -28.49 -10.66 10.42
CA ALA A 16 -28.45 -10.26 11.81
C ALA A 16 -27.76 -8.90 11.96
N GLY A 17 -28.17 -8.12 12.94
CA GLY A 17 -27.61 -6.80 13.15
C GLY A 17 -28.02 -6.16 14.47
N THR A 18 -27.65 -4.89 14.61
CA THR A 18 -27.95 -4.09 15.78
C THR A 18 -28.55 -2.75 15.32
N LEU A 19 -29.75 -2.44 15.81
CA LEU A 19 -30.38 -1.14 15.66
C LEU A 19 -30.05 -0.27 16.89
N THR A 20 -29.38 0.84 16.65
CA THR A 20 -28.99 1.79 17.71
C THR A 20 -29.87 3.02 17.63
N MET A 21 -30.57 3.33 18.71
CA MET A 21 -31.58 4.39 18.75
C MET A 21 -31.12 5.60 19.58
N PRO A 22 -31.46 6.84 19.18
CA PRO A 22 -31.36 8.00 20.04
C PRO A 22 -32.22 7.84 21.30
N LYS A 23 -31.82 8.51 22.40
CA LYS A 23 -32.60 8.52 23.66
C LYS A 23 -33.79 9.49 23.63
N THR A 24 -33.95 10.25 22.55
CA THR A 24 -35.02 11.24 22.37
C THR A 24 -36.27 10.60 21.76
N GLY A 25 -37.43 11.27 21.89
CA GLY A 25 -38.67 10.83 21.25
C GLY A 25 -38.58 10.87 19.72
N GLY A 26 -39.10 9.83 19.05
CA GLY A 26 -39.08 9.69 17.59
C GLY A 26 -40.32 10.29 16.89
N PRO A 27 -40.47 10.06 15.57
CA PRO A 27 -39.64 9.22 14.70
C PRO A 27 -38.30 9.87 14.31
N HIS A 28 -37.26 9.06 14.11
CA HIS A 28 -35.89 9.52 13.86
C HIS A 28 -35.47 9.34 12.40
N PRO A 29 -34.65 10.24 11.82
CA PRO A 29 -33.90 9.90 10.60
C PRO A 29 -32.96 8.73 10.89
N THR A 30 -32.62 7.95 9.87
CA THR A 30 -31.86 6.70 10.06
C THR A 30 -30.87 6.47 8.96
N VAL A 31 -29.75 5.85 9.30
CA VAL A 31 -28.81 5.32 8.31
C VAL A 31 -28.54 3.83 8.51
N LEU A 32 -28.43 3.10 7.40
CA LEU A 32 -27.85 1.76 7.36
C LEU A 32 -26.37 1.88 6.96
N LEU A 33 -25.48 1.34 7.78
CA LEU A 33 -24.05 1.27 7.48
C LEU A 33 -23.76 0.00 6.66
N ILE A 34 -23.08 0.15 5.53
CA ILE A 34 -22.76 -0.94 4.60
C ILE A 34 -21.24 -1.15 4.60
N PRO A 35 -20.75 -2.32 5.06
CA PRO A 35 -19.32 -2.60 5.21
C PRO A 35 -18.53 -2.61 3.89
N GLY A 36 -17.20 -2.62 4.03
CA GLY A 36 -16.25 -2.75 2.95
C GLY A 36 -16.08 -4.18 2.42
N SER A 37 -14.96 -4.42 1.76
CA SER A 37 -14.67 -5.71 1.14
C SER A 37 -14.27 -6.77 2.17
N GLY A 38 -14.81 -7.98 2.02
CA GLY A 38 -14.51 -9.14 2.88
C GLY A 38 -15.72 -9.51 3.74
N PRO A 39 -15.64 -10.63 4.49
CA PRO A 39 -16.68 -11.02 5.43
C PRO A 39 -16.60 -10.15 6.69
N ASN A 40 -17.42 -9.10 6.79
CA ASN A 40 -17.39 -8.19 7.94
C ASN A 40 -18.49 -8.52 8.97
N ASP A 41 -18.15 -8.36 10.23
CA ASP A 41 -19.15 -8.18 11.27
C ASP A 41 -19.83 -6.81 11.12
N ARG A 42 -20.95 -6.62 11.81
CA ARG A 42 -21.73 -5.37 11.84
C ARG A 42 -20.94 -4.13 12.27
N ASP A 43 -19.80 -4.33 12.92
CA ASP A 43 -18.95 -3.28 13.45
C ASP A 43 -17.81 -2.87 12.51
N GLU A 44 -17.67 -3.56 11.38
CA GLU A 44 -16.53 -3.44 10.47
C GLU A 44 -15.21 -3.47 11.24
N THR A 45 -15.02 -4.55 12.02
CA THR A 45 -13.87 -4.69 12.91
C THR A 45 -12.57 -4.88 12.12
N ILE A 46 -11.72 -3.85 12.14
CA ILE A 46 -10.42 -3.85 11.45
C ILE A 46 -9.32 -3.75 12.51
N TRP A 47 -8.49 -4.78 12.63
CA TRP A 47 -7.38 -4.85 13.61
C TRP A 47 -7.82 -4.56 15.07
N GLY A 48 -9.02 -5.03 15.45
CA GLY A 48 -9.60 -4.80 16.77
C GLY A 48 -10.29 -3.45 16.95
N HIS A 49 -10.27 -2.57 15.94
CA HIS A 49 -11.02 -1.32 15.94
C HIS A 49 -12.39 -1.50 15.29
N ARG A 50 -13.45 -1.14 16.01
CA ARG A 50 -14.85 -1.27 15.57
C ARG A 50 -15.35 0.04 14.94
N VAL A 51 -15.03 0.23 13.67
CA VAL A 51 -15.26 1.52 12.96
C VAL A 51 -16.73 1.91 12.97
N PHE A 52 -17.62 0.97 12.66
CA PHE A 52 -19.06 1.24 12.57
C PHE A 52 -19.70 1.44 13.94
N LEU A 53 -19.21 0.79 14.99
CA LEU A 53 -19.68 1.06 16.35
C LEU A 53 -19.39 2.51 16.78
N VAL A 54 -18.20 3.03 16.49
CA VAL A 54 -17.84 4.43 16.80
C VAL A 54 -18.72 5.42 16.03
N LEU A 55 -18.98 5.13 14.74
CA LEU A 55 -19.88 5.94 13.93
C LEU A 55 -21.33 5.88 14.46
N ALA A 56 -21.81 4.69 14.80
CA ALA A 56 -23.15 4.50 15.35
C ALA A 56 -23.33 5.28 16.67
N ASP A 57 -22.37 5.20 17.58
CA ASP A 57 -22.40 5.96 18.84
C ASP A 57 -22.46 7.47 18.60
N HIS A 58 -21.63 7.98 17.68
CA HIS A 58 -21.61 9.41 17.38
C HIS A 58 -22.93 9.89 16.75
N LEU A 59 -23.41 9.20 15.71
CA LEU A 59 -24.63 9.58 14.98
C LEU A 59 -25.88 9.50 15.86
N THR A 60 -25.97 8.49 16.73
CA THR A 60 -27.13 8.32 17.63
C THR A 60 -27.21 9.38 18.71
N ARG A 61 -26.06 9.90 19.18
CA ARG A 61 -26.02 11.10 20.05
C ARG A 61 -26.49 12.37 19.33
N GLN A 62 -26.42 12.41 18.01
CA GLN A 62 -26.93 13.51 17.18
C GLN A 62 -28.38 13.30 16.72
N GLY A 63 -29.09 12.30 17.25
CA GLY A 63 -30.49 12.06 16.92
C GLY A 63 -30.74 11.26 15.64
N ILE A 64 -29.73 10.57 15.12
CA ILE A 64 -29.86 9.68 13.95
C ILE A 64 -29.82 8.23 14.42
N ALA A 65 -30.86 7.46 14.15
CA ALA A 65 -30.82 6.01 14.40
C ALA A 65 -29.88 5.32 13.40
N VAL A 66 -29.24 4.23 13.82
CA VAL A 66 -28.23 3.55 13.00
C VAL A 66 -28.47 2.06 13.02
N LEU A 67 -28.67 1.49 11.84
CA LEU A 67 -28.65 0.05 11.62
C LEU A 67 -27.25 -0.37 11.17
N ARG A 68 -26.72 -1.39 11.84
CA ARG A 68 -25.51 -2.11 11.48
C ARG A 68 -25.88 -3.57 11.30
N ALA A 69 -25.40 -4.23 10.27
CA ALA A 69 -25.70 -5.65 10.02
C ALA A 69 -24.43 -6.43 9.70
N ASP A 70 -24.38 -7.68 10.15
CA ASP A 70 -23.34 -8.61 9.74
C ASP A 70 -23.55 -8.94 8.26
N ASP A 71 -22.47 -8.99 7.48
CA ASP A 71 -22.57 -9.44 6.10
C ASP A 71 -23.17 -10.85 6.01
N ARG A 72 -23.83 -11.17 4.90
CA ARG A 72 -24.36 -12.54 4.67
C ARG A 72 -23.29 -13.60 4.92
N GLY A 73 -23.61 -14.65 5.66
CA GLY A 73 -22.67 -15.71 6.03
C GLY A 73 -21.64 -15.31 7.10
N VAL A 74 -21.82 -14.18 7.78
CA VAL A 74 -20.95 -13.71 8.87
C VAL A 74 -21.76 -13.54 10.16
N GLY A 75 -21.14 -13.83 11.30
CA GLY A 75 -21.81 -13.73 12.60
C GLY A 75 -23.04 -14.61 12.66
N GLU A 76 -24.19 -13.99 12.95
CA GLU A 76 -25.49 -14.68 13.01
C GLU A 76 -26.29 -14.56 11.69
N SER A 77 -25.73 -13.90 10.67
CA SER A 77 -26.34 -13.84 9.34
C SER A 77 -26.17 -15.17 8.60
N THR A 78 -27.22 -15.64 7.94
CA THR A 78 -27.17 -16.84 7.10
C THR A 78 -26.60 -16.53 5.71
N GLY A 79 -26.43 -17.56 4.87
CA GLY A 79 -25.94 -17.42 3.49
C GLY A 79 -24.42 -17.59 3.38
N ASP A 80 -23.86 -17.16 2.24
CA ASP A 80 -22.44 -17.30 1.92
C ASP A 80 -21.92 -16.02 1.26
N PHE A 81 -21.00 -15.33 1.93
CA PHE A 81 -20.34 -14.13 1.40
C PHE A 81 -19.46 -14.44 0.18
N SER A 82 -18.81 -15.60 0.14
CA SER A 82 -17.80 -15.92 -0.87
C SER A 82 -18.38 -16.04 -2.28
N ALA A 83 -19.66 -16.40 -2.38
CA ALA A 83 -20.43 -16.46 -3.62
C ALA A 83 -21.15 -15.14 -3.95
N ALA A 84 -21.10 -14.14 -3.07
CA ALA A 84 -21.89 -12.93 -3.17
C ALA A 84 -21.33 -11.94 -4.20
N THR A 85 -22.23 -11.35 -4.99
CA THR A 85 -21.95 -10.24 -5.89
C THR A 85 -22.38 -8.91 -5.27
N ILE A 86 -21.90 -7.79 -5.82
CA ILE A 86 -22.37 -6.44 -5.43
C ILE A 86 -23.89 -6.31 -5.58
N ALA A 87 -24.49 -6.98 -6.57
CA ALA A 87 -25.93 -6.98 -6.76
C ALA A 87 -26.67 -7.71 -5.62
N ASP A 88 -26.06 -8.74 -5.04
CA ASP A 88 -26.65 -9.48 -3.93
C ASP A 88 -26.55 -8.67 -2.63
N LEU A 89 -25.38 -8.06 -2.38
CA LEU A 89 -25.19 -7.14 -1.25
C LEU A 89 -26.10 -5.90 -1.35
N ALA A 90 -26.40 -5.43 -2.57
CA ALA A 90 -27.37 -4.35 -2.76
C ALA A 90 -28.79 -4.78 -2.39
N ARG A 91 -29.16 -6.05 -2.64
CA ARG A 91 -30.45 -6.60 -2.21
C ARG A 91 -30.52 -6.76 -0.69
N ASP A 92 -29.41 -7.11 -0.03
CA ASP A 92 -29.32 -7.11 1.44
C ASP A 92 -29.54 -5.72 2.02
N ALA A 93 -28.89 -4.70 1.45
CA ALA A 93 -29.10 -3.32 1.85
C ALA A 93 -30.56 -2.88 1.64
N CYS A 94 -31.18 -3.25 0.51
CA CYS A 94 -32.61 -2.99 0.28
C CYS A 94 -33.49 -3.69 1.32
N ALA A 95 -33.18 -4.94 1.70
CA ALA A 95 -33.90 -5.64 2.75
C ALA A 95 -33.78 -4.93 4.11
N GLY A 96 -32.62 -4.36 4.43
CA GLY A 96 -32.43 -3.52 5.60
C GLY A 96 -33.28 -2.24 5.56
N VAL A 97 -33.40 -1.58 4.41
CA VAL A 97 -34.30 -0.43 4.22
C VAL A 97 -35.75 -0.83 4.43
N GLU A 98 -36.21 -1.94 3.85
CA GLU A 98 -37.57 -2.45 4.06
C GLU A 98 -37.84 -2.80 5.51
N TYR A 99 -36.88 -3.39 6.21
CA TYR A 99 -36.98 -3.65 7.64
C TYR A 99 -37.16 -2.36 8.43
N LEU A 100 -36.33 -1.33 8.17
CA LEU A 100 -36.41 -0.04 8.87
C LEU A 100 -37.76 0.65 8.67
N LYS A 101 -38.38 0.52 7.49
CA LYS A 101 -39.73 1.05 7.22
C LYS A 101 -40.83 0.44 8.09
N THR A 102 -40.61 -0.76 8.63
CA THR A 102 -41.57 -1.41 9.53
C THR A 102 -41.53 -0.87 10.96
N ARG A 103 -40.51 -0.07 11.30
CA ARG A 103 -40.24 0.40 12.66
C ARG A 103 -40.93 1.75 12.91
N PRO A 104 -41.89 1.86 13.84
CA PRO A 104 -42.63 3.10 14.09
C PRO A 104 -41.76 4.25 14.63
N GLU A 105 -40.61 3.92 15.23
CA GLU A 105 -39.62 4.87 15.73
C GLU A 105 -38.71 5.47 14.64
N ILE A 106 -38.83 5.02 13.39
CA ILE A 106 -38.03 5.47 12.24
C ILE A 106 -38.90 6.31 11.29
N ASP A 107 -38.40 7.48 10.86
CA ASP A 107 -39.05 8.27 9.81
C ASP A 107 -38.73 7.63 8.46
N ALA A 108 -39.68 6.85 7.94
CA ALA A 108 -39.54 6.12 6.68
C ALA A 108 -39.15 6.99 5.47
N ARG A 109 -39.33 8.32 5.54
CA ARG A 109 -38.94 9.26 4.47
C ARG A 109 -37.49 9.75 4.60
N LYS A 110 -36.78 9.36 5.66
CA LYS A 110 -35.43 9.83 6.01
C LYS A 110 -34.48 8.67 6.30
N ILE A 111 -34.56 7.61 5.49
CA ILE A 111 -33.64 6.49 5.53
C ILE A 111 -32.51 6.74 4.52
N GLY A 112 -31.27 6.76 4.99
CA GLY A 112 -30.07 6.90 4.16
C GLY A 112 -29.16 5.68 4.22
N LEU A 113 -28.23 5.59 3.27
CA LEU A 113 -27.19 4.56 3.25
C LEU A 113 -25.81 5.19 3.43
N VAL A 114 -24.96 4.59 4.25
CA VAL A 114 -23.56 5.00 4.39
C VAL A 114 -22.69 3.81 4.02
N GLY A 115 -22.06 3.88 2.86
CA GLY A 115 -21.21 2.81 2.33
C GLY A 115 -19.73 3.10 2.52
N HIS A 116 -18.98 2.15 3.09
CA HIS A 116 -17.52 2.23 3.19
C HIS A 116 -16.85 1.31 2.18
N SER A 117 -15.80 1.77 1.48
CA SER A 117 -15.02 0.95 0.53
C SER A 117 -15.89 0.21 -0.50
N LEU A 118 -16.03 -1.13 -0.45
CA LEU A 118 -16.96 -1.88 -1.31
C LEU A 118 -18.41 -1.42 -1.12
N GLY A 119 -18.83 -1.15 0.11
CA GLY A 119 -20.14 -0.61 0.44
C GLY A 119 -20.45 0.71 -0.25
N ALA A 120 -19.45 1.49 -0.63
CA ALA A 120 -19.63 2.70 -1.44
C ALA A 120 -20.02 2.41 -2.90
N ASN A 121 -19.84 1.19 -3.39
CA ASN A 121 -20.39 0.72 -4.67
C ASN A 121 -21.76 0.06 -4.49
N VAL A 122 -22.00 -0.56 -3.33
CA VAL A 122 -23.29 -1.19 -2.99
C VAL A 122 -24.37 -0.13 -2.76
N ALA A 123 -24.07 0.94 -2.02
CA ALA A 123 -25.05 1.98 -1.66
C ALA A 123 -25.71 2.66 -2.87
N PRO A 124 -24.97 3.12 -3.91
CA PRO A 124 -25.59 3.66 -5.12
C PRO A 124 -26.47 2.64 -5.83
N LEU A 125 -26.02 1.39 -5.95
CA LEU A 125 -26.81 0.34 -6.60
C LEU A 125 -28.10 0.05 -5.84
N ALA A 126 -28.03 -0.07 -4.52
CA ALA A 126 -29.22 -0.22 -3.66
C ALA A 126 -30.18 0.97 -3.80
N ALA A 127 -29.67 2.21 -3.83
CA ALA A 127 -30.49 3.41 -4.03
C ALA A 127 -31.20 3.45 -5.39
N THR A 128 -30.64 2.81 -6.43
CA THR A 128 -31.37 2.65 -7.71
C THR A 128 -32.46 1.57 -7.67
N GLN A 129 -32.41 0.66 -6.70
CA GLN A 129 -33.34 -0.46 -6.55
C GLN A 129 -34.43 -0.21 -5.51
N SER A 130 -34.20 0.71 -4.57
CA SER A 130 -35.16 1.11 -3.53
C SER A 130 -35.44 2.62 -3.63
N PRO A 131 -36.66 3.03 -4.06
CA PRO A 131 -37.02 4.44 -4.14
C PRO A 131 -37.16 5.14 -2.78
N ASP A 132 -37.12 4.37 -1.68
CA ASP A 132 -37.26 4.86 -0.31
C ASP A 132 -35.92 5.34 0.30
N VAL A 133 -34.81 5.18 -0.42
CA VAL A 133 -33.50 5.70 0.01
C VAL A 133 -33.45 7.22 -0.25
N ALA A 134 -33.47 8.01 0.83
CA ALA A 134 -33.49 9.47 0.76
C ALA A 134 -32.13 10.09 0.39
N PHE A 135 -31.02 9.47 0.79
CA PHE A 135 -29.66 9.92 0.47
C PHE A 135 -28.64 8.80 0.64
N ILE A 136 -27.45 8.99 0.07
CA ILE A 136 -26.29 8.11 0.24
C ILE A 136 -25.04 8.91 0.64
N VAL A 137 -24.19 8.31 1.47
CA VAL A 137 -22.86 8.83 1.83
C VAL A 137 -21.82 7.78 1.46
N LEU A 138 -20.81 8.18 0.69
CA LEU A 138 -19.79 7.28 0.15
C LEU A 138 -18.45 7.57 0.84
N MET A 139 -17.98 6.63 1.67
CA MET A 139 -16.73 6.75 2.42
C MET A 139 -15.66 5.85 1.80
N ALA A 140 -14.49 6.41 1.48
CA ALA A 140 -13.36 5.68 0.88
C ALA A 140 -13.75 4.84 -0.36
N GLY A 141 -14.76 5.28 -1.10
CA GLY A 141 -15.23 4.62 -2.32
C GLY A 141 -14.28 4.82 -3.49
N ALA A 142 -14.27 3.87 -4.42
CA ALA A 142 -13.52 4.02 -5.66
C ALA A 142 -14.19 5.08 -6.55
N SER A 143 -13.41 6.04 -7.05
CA SER A 143 -13.86 7.04 -8.03
C SER A 143 -13.57 6.62 -9.48
N ASN A 144 -12.93 5.46 -9.66
CA ASN A 144 -12.46 4.93 -10.93
C ASN A 144 -12.91 3.48 -11.12
N THR A 145 -12.70 2.94 -12.32
CA THR A 145 -13.05 1.53 -12.58
C THR A 145 -12.22 0.61 -11.69
N LEU A 146 -12.74 -0.58 -11.35
CA LEU A 146 -12.00 -1.56 -10.54
C LEU A 146 -10.63 -1.90 -11.15
N ALA A 147 -10.53 -1.99 -12.47
CA ALA A 147 -9.28 -2.25 -13.17
C ALA A 147 -8.26 -1.12 -12.95
N GLU A 148 -8.69 0.14 -13.08
CA GLU A 148 -7.83 1.31 -12.79
C GLU A 148 -7.50 1.40 -11.30
N GLY A 149 -8.44 1.07 -10.41
CA GLY A 149 -8.25 1.03 -8.96
C GLY A 149 -7.15 0.05 -8.57
N ILE A 150 -7.25 -1.19 -9.06
CA ILE A 150 -6.23 -2.23 -8.86
C ILE A 150 -4.90 -1.81 -9.48
N HIS A 151 -4.91 -1.24 -10.70
CA HIS A 151 -3.70 -0.76 -11.33
C HIS A 151 -3.01 0.31 -10.48
N ASN A 152 -3.75 1.32 -10.04
CA ASN A 152 -3.24 2.41 -9.21
C ASN A 152 -2.77 1.92 -7.84
N GLN A 153 -3.51 1.00 -7.21
CA GLN A 153 -3.13 0.39 -5.94
C GLN A 153 -1.84 -0.42 -6.07
N CYS A 154 -1.73 -1.27 -7.09
CA CYS A 154 -0.51 -2.00 -7.41
C CYS A 154 0.64 -1.03 -7.66
N GLN A 155 0.46 0.02 -8.45
CA GLN A 155 1.48 1.04 -8.69
C GLN A 155 1.92 1.73 -7.40
N MET A 156 0.99 2.07 -6.51
CA MET A 156 1.31 2.65 -5.21
C MET A 156 2.08 1.68 -4.32
N ILE A 157 1.69 0.41 -4.26
CA ILE A 157 2.41 -0.65 -3.56
C ILE A 157 3.80 -0.86 -4.16
N TYR A 158 3.94 -0.85 -5.48
CA TYR A 158 5.23 -0.97 -6.17
C TYR A 158 6.14 0.23 -5.89
N ARG A 159 5.58 1.45 -5.87
CA ARG A 159 6.30 2.69 -5.56
C ARG A 159 6.71 2.74 -4.08
N SER A 160 5.83 2.32 -3.17
CA SER A 160 6.13 2.27 -1.73
C SER A 160 7.11 1.14 -1.38
N ALA A 161 7.07 0.02 -2.12
CA ALA A 161 8.00 -1.10 -2.00
C ALA A 161 9.33 -0.93 -2.77
N GLY A 162 9.66 0.29 -3.23
CA GLY A 162 10.99 0.59 -3.77
C GLY A 162 11.29 0.04 -5.17
N GLY A 163 10.27 -0.25 -5.99
CA GLY A 163 10.38 -0.28 -7.46
C GLY A 163 11.25 -1.36 -8.13
N LEU A 164 11.89 -2.28 -7.39
CA LEU A 164 12.80 -3.30 -7.98
C LEU A 164 12.06 -4.59 -8.37
N GLY A 165 10.93 -4.90 -7.71
CA GLY A 165 10.13 -6.11 -7.93
C GLY A 165 10.66 -7.35 -7.19
N ARG A 166 9.76 -8.22 -6.72
CA ARG A 166 10.08 -9.45 -5.95
C ARG A 166 11.18 -10.31 -6.60
N PRO A 167 11.19 -10.55 -7.93
CA PRO A 167 12.26 -11.34 -8.56
C PRO A 167 13.64 -10.68 -8.43
N ALA A 168 13.73 -9.36 -8.58
CA ALA A 168 15.01 -8.66 -8.46
C ALA A 168 15.53 -8.67 -7.03
N VAL A 169 14.64 -8.58 -6.03
CA VAL A 169 15.00 -8.67 -4.61
C VAL A 169 15.48 -10.07 -4.26
N VAL A 170 14.78 -11.11 -4.73
CA VAL A 170 15.19 -12.51 -4.49
C VAL A 170 16.51 -12.83 -5.19
N VAL A 171 16.70 -12.38 -6.43
CA VAL A 171 17.96 -12.55 -7.16
C VAL A 171 19.09 -11.78 -6.49
N ALA A 172 18.86 -10.52 -6.07
CA ALA A 172 19.86 -9.76 -5.33
C ALA A 172 20.20 -10.40 -3.98
N ALA A 173 19.20 -10.92 -3.25
CA ALA A 173 19.39 -11.61 -1.98
C ALA A 173 20.17 -12.92 -2.15
N LEU A 174 19.86 -13.73 -3.17
CA LEU A 174 20.58 -14.96 -3.48
C LEU A 174 22.01 -14.68 -3.94
N LEU A 175 22.22 -13.71 -4.83
CA LEU A 175 23.56 -13.31 -5.27
C LEU A 175 24.39 -12.72 -4.12
N THR A 176 23.76 -12.00 -3.20
CA THR A 176 24.41 -11.50 -1.97
C THR A 176 24.74 -12.65 -1.02
N ALA A 177 23.82 -13.60 -0.83
CA ALA A 177 24.01 -14.75 0.07
C ALA A 177 25.08 -15.74 -0.42
N ILE A 178 25.31 -15.81 -1.74
CA ILE A 178 26.32 -16.68 -2.37
C ILE A 178 27.62 -15.89 -2.66
N SER A 179 27.62 -14.57 -2.47
CA SER A 179 28.80 -13.74 -2.70
C SER A 179 29.95 -14.18 -1.79
N PRO A 180 31.16 -14.42 -2.33
CA PRO A 180 32.35 -14.71 -1.54
C PRO A 180 32.61 -13.66 -0.44
N ALA A 181 32.16 -12.41 -0.62
CA ALA A 181 32.27 -11.35 0.38
C ALA A 181 31.39 -11.56 1.63
N MET A 182 30.32 -12.35 1.55
CA MET A 182 29.40 -12.65 2.66
C MET A 182 29.61 -14.06 3.24
N VAL A 183 30.22 -14.97 2.47
CA VAL A 183 30.43 -16.39 2.85
C VAL A 183 31.87 -16.66 3.30
N PHE A 184 32.84 -15.83 2.91
CA PHE A 184 34.26 -16.06 3.19
C PHE A 184 34.81 -15.03 4.20
N TYR A 185 35.26 -15.55 5.36
CA TYR A 185 36.16 -14.96 6.37
C TYR A 185 35.60 -14.20 7.59
N SER A 186 35.33 -14.97 8.64
CA SER A 186 35.50 -14.58 10.06
C SER A 186 36.83 -15.09 10.64
N ARG A 187 37.92 -15.12 9.86
CA ARG A 187 39.26 -15.44 10.39
C ARG A 187 40.30 -14.45 9.88
N TYR A 188 40.71 -13.57 10.80
CA TYR A 188 41.82 -12.60 10.73
C TYR A 188 41.60 -11.33 9.88
N TYR A 189 41.25 -10.22 10.55
CA TYR A 189 41.59 -8.84 10.13
C TYR A 189 41.20 -8.37 8.71
N ILE A 190 40.17 -8.95 8.08
CA ILE A 190 39.75 -8.52 6.73
C ILE A 190 38.61 -7.50 6.81
N GLN A 191 38.81 -6.31 6.22
CA GLN A 191 37.85 -5.20 6.19
C GLN A 191 36.61 -5.44 5.28
N GLU A 192 36.17 -6.71 5.10
CA GLU A 192 35.05 -7.07 4.21
C GLU A 192 33.73 -6.44 4.63
N VAL A 193 33.48 -6.30 5.94
CA VAL A 193 32.25 -5.68 6.46
C VAL A 193 32.13 -4.23 6.03
N LEU A 194 33.25 -3.49 6.03
CA LEU A 194 33.29 -2.10 5.54
C LEU A 194 33.06 -2.06 4.03
N LEU A 195 33.69 -2.97 3.27
CA LEU A 195 33.49 -3.05 1.81
C LEU A 195 32.02 -3.32 1.46
N VAL A 196 31.36 -4.24 2.17
CA VAL A 196 29.93 -4.53 2.02
C VAL A 196 29.08 -3.31 2.38
N CYS A 197 29.36 -2.66 3.51
CA CYS A 197 28.65 -1.46 3.96
C CYS A 197 28.72 -0.33 2.90
N PHE A 198 29.91 -0.04 2.38
CA PHE A 198 30.10 0.98 1.35
C PHE A 198 29.50 0.58 0.00
N THR A 199 29.46 -0.71 -0.32
CA THR A 199 28.75 -1.22 -1.52
C THR A 199 27.26 -0.91 -1.44
N PHE A 200 26.60 -1.21 -0.30
CA PHE A 200 25.20 -0.83 -0.09
C PHE A 200 25.00 0.68 -0.12
N GLY A 201 25.92 1.45 0.48
CA GLY A 201 25.92 2.92 0.44
C GLY A 201 25.94 3.46 -1.00
N ALA A 202 26.78 2.91 -1.87
CA ALA A 202 26.87 3.29 -3.27
C ALA A 202 25.59 2.94 -4.06
N ILE A 203 25.04 1.73 -3.85
CA ILE A 203 23.82 1.27 -4.53
C ILE A 203 22.60 2.12 -4.11
N ILE A 204 22.39 2.32 -2.81
CA ILE A 204 21.26 3.08 -2.27
C ILE A 204 21.34 4.54 -2.72
N SER A 205 22.52 5.16 -2.62
CA SER A 205 22.73 6.55 -3.03
C SER A 205 22.54 6.73 -4.53
N GLY A 206 23.07 5.80 -5.34
CA GLY A 206 22.84 5.77 -6.78
C GLY A 206 21.36 5.67 -7.14
N TYR A 207 20.61 4.79 -6.48
CA TYR A 207 19.16 4.68 -6.65
C TYR A 207 18.40 5.95 -6.22
N ARG A 208 18.73 6.52 -5.06
CA ARG A 208 18.11 7.79 -4.60
C ARG A 208 18.41 8.94 -5.56
N TYR A 209 19.58 8.94 -6.19
CA TYR A 209 19.94 9.90 -7.22
C TYR A 209 19.08 9.74 -8.48
N THR A 210 18.81 8.50 -8.94
CA THR A 210 17.97 8.32 -10.14
C THR A 210 16.55 8.83 -9.95
N GLN A 211 16.02 8.76 -8.72
CA GLN A 211 14.69 9.25 -8.37
C GLN A 211 14.62 10.77 -8.15
N SER A 212 15.58 11.34 -7.42
CA SER A 212 15.50 12.73 -6.97
C SER A 212 16.33 13.72 -7.79
N LYS A 213 17.29 13.22 -8.58
CA LYS A 213 18.31 14.01 -9.31
C LYS A 213 19.10 14.98 -8.43
N ASN A 214 19.06 14.82 -7.11
CA ASN A 214 19.72 15.70 -6.16
C ASN A 214 21.23 15.38 -6.08
N ILE A 215 22.07 16.40 -6.24
CA ILE A 215 23.53 16.29 -6.23
C ILE A 215 24.09 15.62 -4.96
N LYS A 216 23.43 15.78 -3.81
CA LYS A 216 23.87 15.16 -2.55
C LYS A 216 23.99 13.64 -2.69
N TRP A 217 23.04 13.00 -3.37
CA TRP A 217 23.08 11.55 -3.58
C TRP A 217 24.17 11.11 -4.55
N ALA A 218 24.49 11.94 -5.54
CA ALA A 218 25.63 11.68 -6.43
C ALA A 218 26.96 11.78 -5.66
N ILE A 219 27.10 12.79 -4.79
CA ILE A 219 28.28 12.94 -3.91
C ILE A 219 28.39 11.76 -2.94
N PHE A 220 27.30 11.36 -2.28
CA PHE A 220 27.31 10.19 -1.38
C PHE A 220 27.67 8.90 -2.10
N ALA A 221 27.15 8.68 -3.32
CA ALA A 221 27.55 7.54 -4.13
C ALA A 221 29.06 7.58 -4.42
N GLY A 222 29.59 8.75 -4.78
CA GLY A 222 31.03 8.97 -4.99
C GLY A 222 31.87 8.67 -3.75
N ILE A 223 31.50 9.21 -2.58
CA ILE A 223 32.17 8.94 -1.30
C ILE A 223 32.19 7.45 -1.00
N SER A 224 31.04 6.77 -1.13
CA SER A 224 30.97 5.32 -0.90
C SER A 224 31.87 4.52 -1.85
N LEU A 225 31.92 4.88 -3.14
CA LEU A 225 32.84 4.24 -4.10
C LEU A 225 34.32 4.50 -3.73
N GLY A 226 34.65 5.72 -3.30
CA GLY A 226 36.00 6.05 -2.82
C GLY A 226 36.40 5.27 -1.56
N LEU A 227 35.47 5.11 -0.63
CA LEU A 227 35.67 4.30 0.58
C LEU A 227 35.80 2.81 0.26
N MET A 228 35.05 2.27 -0.71
CA MET A 228 35.24 0.90 -1.19
C MET A 228 36.67 0.70 -1.70
N HIS A 229 37.17 1.62 -2.53
CA HIS A 229 38.54 1.55 -3.06
C HIS A 229 39.60 1.64 -1.95
N ALA A 230 39.45 2.61 -1.04
CA ALA A 230 40.36 2.79 0.09
C ALA A 230 40.35 1.61 1.08
N THR A 231 39.23 0.88 1.17
CA THR A 231 39.08 -0.27 2.07
C THR A 231 39.87 -1.47 1.57
N LYS A 232 39.83 -1.73 0.26
CA LYS A 232 40.49 -2.92 -0.32
C LYS A 232 40.70 -2.81 -1.82
N GLU A 233 41.87 -3.26 -2.29
CA GLU A 233 42.21 -3.34 -3.72
C GLU A 233 41.27 -4.28 -4.50
N THR A 234 40.71 -5.29 -3.84
CA THR A 234 39.74 -6.22 -4.46
C THR A 234 38.36 -5.59 -4.72
N SER A 235 38.12 -4.35 -4.29
CA SER A 235 36.91 -3.58 -4.61
C SER A 235 36.65 -3.43 -6.11
N VAL A 236 37.68 -3.54 -6.94
CA VAL A 236 37.59 -3.55 -8.41
C VAL A 236 36.63 -4.63 -8.92
N ILE A 237 36.55 -5.79 -8.25
CA ILE A 237 35.62 -6.87 -8.59
C ILE A 237 34.16 -6.43 -8.35
N ALA A 238 33.91 -5.70 -7.26
CA ALA A 238 32.59 -5.17 -6.93
C ALA A 238 32.16 -4.10 -7.95
N PHE A 239 33.08 -3.20 -8.36
CA PHE A 239 32.80 -2.23 -9.43
C PHE A 239 32.44 -2.92 -10.76
N GLY A 240 33.20 -3.95 -11.16
CA GLY A 240 32.92 -4.74 -12.35
C GLY A 240 31.55 -5.41 -12.29
N SER A 241 31.18 -5.95 -11.14
CA SER A 241 29.90 -6.61 -10.89
C SER A 241 28.72 -5.62 -10.95
N MET A 242 28.88 -4.44 -10.34
CA MET A 242 27.88 -3.37 -10.38
C MET A 242 27.66 -2.85 -11.80
N LEU A 243 28.74 -2.67 -12.58
CA LEU A 243 28.66 -2.25 -13.98
C LEU A 243 27.94 -3.32 -14.83
N LEU A 244 28.29 -4.59 -14.67
CA LEU A 244 27.64 -5.69 -15.37
C LEU A 244 26.14 -5.78 -15.04
N ALA A 245 25.77 -5.65 -13.76
CA ALA A 245 24.38 -5.65 -13.31
C ALA A 245 23.59 -4.48 -13.90
N LEU A 246 24.19 -3.29 -13.98
CA LEU A 246 23.58 -2.13 -14.63
C LEU A 246 23.36 -2.39 -16.13
N LEU A 247 24.38 -2.90 -16.83
CA LEU A 247 24.29 -3.22 -18.26
C LEU A 247 23.21 -4.27 -18.56
N LEU A 248 23.16 -5.37 -17.79
CA LEU A 248 22.14 -6.40 -17.94
C LEU A 248 20.73 -5.83 -17.70
N THR A 249 20.57 -5.00 -16.67
CA THR A 249 19.30 -4.33 -16.37
C THR A 249 18.84 -3.45 -17.54
N LEU A 250 19.74 -2.67 -18.13
CA LEU A 250 19.46 -1.82 -19.28
C LEU A 250 19.10 -2.64 -20.53
N VAL A 251 19.76 -3.77 -20.77
CA VAL A 251 19.44 -4.70 -21.86
C VAL A 251 18.05 -5.32 -21.68
N MET A 252 17.72 -5.76 -20.46
CA MET A 252 16.41 -6.32 -20.14
C MET A 252 15.28 -5.29 -20.26
N GLN A 253 15.50 -4.05 -19.81
CA GLN A 253 14.55 -2.95 -19.98
C GLN A 253 14.31 -2.62 -21.45
N ARG A 254 15.37 -2.57 -22.27
CA ARG A 254 15.27 -2.37 -23.72
C ARG A 254 14.43 -3.47 -24.38
N ARG A 255 14.63 -4.74 -24.01
CA ARG A 255 13.85 -5.86 -24.54
C ARG A 255 12.36 -5.80 -24.15
N ARG A 256 12.04 -5.29 -22.96
CA ARG A 256 10.66 -5.18 -22.46
C ARG A 256 9.89 -3.95 -22.93
N GLN A 257 10.55 -2.80 -23.11
CA GLN A 257 9.89 -1.51 -23.34
C GLN A 257 10.29 -0.81 -24.65
N GLY A 258 11.19 -1.39 -25.47
CA GLY A 258 11.60 -0.82 -26.75
C GLY A 258 12.48 0.45 -26.67
N GLY A 259 12.85 0.90 -25.46
CA GLY A 259 13.62 2.13 -25.24
C GLY A 259 15.14 1.99 -25.50
N SER A 260 15.79 3.11 -25.84
CA SER A 260 17.24 3.19 -26.07
C SER A 260 18.04 3.28 -24.77
N ILE A 261 19.11 2.48 -24.65
CA ILE A 261 20.10 2.50 -23.55
C ILE A 261 20.66 3.94 -23.34
N LEU A 262 20.75 4.71 -24.42
CA LEU A 262 21.28 6.08 -24.42
C LEU A 262 20.41 7.05 -23.60
N MET A 263 19.11 6.79 -23.42
CA MET A 263 18.22 7.68 -22.63
C MET A 263 18.45 7.56 -21.12
N ALA A 264 18.79 6.38 -20.61
CA ALA A 264 19.08 6.18 -19.18
C ALA A 264 20.39 6.88 -18.76
N VAL A 265 21.41 6.86 -19.65
CA VAL A 265 22.69 7.54 -19.44
C VAL A 265 22.55 9.06 -19.60
N LYS A 266 21.73 9.55 -20.54
CA LYS A 266 21.41 10.98 -20.71
C LYS A 266 20.63 11.57 -19.53
N ALA A 267 20.12 10.76 -18.61
CA ALA A 267 19.38 11.22 -17.43
C ALA A 267 20.30 11.62 -16.25
N ILE A 268 21.63 11.50 -16.39
CA ILE A 268 22.60 11.93 -15.38
C ILE A 268 23.10 13.32 -15.75
N ASN A 269 22.93 14.29 -14.85
CA ASN A 269 23.53 15.61 -15.02
C ASN A 269 25.07 15.47 -15.04
N PRO A 270 25.77 15.96 -16.08
CA PRO A 270 27.22 15.81 -16.21
C PRO A 270 27.98 16.41 -15.02
N TRP A 271 27.50 17.52 -14.46
CA TRP A 271 28.11 18.14 -13.27
C TRP A 271 28.00 17.29 -12.01
N HIS A 272 26.89 16.55 -11.86
CA HIS A 272 26.73 15.61 -10.75
C HIS A 272 27.61 14.38 -10.93
N GLY A 273 27.79 13.92 -12.19
CA GLY A 273 28.75 12.88 -12.52
C GLY A 273 30.19 13.29 -12.17
N ILE A 274 30.59 14.51 -12.55
CA ILE A 274 31.89 15.08 -12.19
C ILE A 274 32.04 15.16 -10.66
N ALA A 275 31.02 15.66 -9.95
CA ALA A 275 31.06 15.76 -8.50
C ALA A 275 31.20 14.38 -7.81
N ALA A 276 30.51 13.35 -8.31
CA ALA A 276 30.64 11.99 -7.80
C ALA A 276 32.05 11.42 -8.02
N VAL A 277 32.63 11.60 -9.21
CA VAL A 277 33.99 11.15 -9.53
C VAL A 277 35.03 11.90 -8.70
N ALA A 278 34.88 13.22 -8.56
CA ALA A 278 35.76 14.04 -7.73
C ALA A 278 35.71 13.61 -6.26
N ALA A 279 34.51 13.36 -5.71
CA ALA A 279 34.34 12.86 -4.35
C ALA A 279 34.98 11.48 -4.16
N ALA A 280 34.80 10.56 -5.11
CA ALA A 280 35.42 9.23 -5.06
C ALA A 280 36.96 9.31 -5.08
N GLY A 281 37.52 10.10 -5.99
CA GLY A 281 38.96 10.31 -6.11
C GLY A 281 39.56 10.97 -4.87
N MET A 282 38.93 12.03 -4.36
CA MET A 282 39.38 12.73 -3.16
C MET A 282 39.39 11.81 -1.94
N VAL A 283 38.32 11.06 -1.69
CA VAL A 283 38.24 10.11 -0.57
C VAL A 283 39.27 9.00 -0.73
N SER A 284 39.43 8.46 -1.94
CA SER A 284 40.45 7.44 -2.19
C SER A 284 41.86 7.96 -1.88
N VAL A 285 42.24 9.13 -2.39
CA VAL A 285 43.58 9.72 -2.18
C VAL A 285 43.81 10.05 -0.71
N LEU A 286 42.81 10.63 -0.04
CA LEU A 286 42.89 10.98 1.38
C LEU A 286 43.23 9.76 2.24
N PHE A 287 42.53 8.65 2.06
CA PHE A 287 42.76 7.47 2.89
C PHE A 287 44.02 6.69 2.48
N TYR A 288 44.33 6.60 1.18
CA TYR A 288 45.53 5.87 0.72
C TYR A 288 46.83 6.58 1.11
N SER A 289 46.83 7.92 1.12
CA SER A 289 47.98 8.72 1.59
C SER A 289 48.05 8.89 3.11
N SER A 290 47.16 8.23 3.88
CA SER A 290 46.95 8.48 5.31
C SER A 290 46.85 9.97 5.64
N PHE A 291 45.89 10.65 5.02
CA PHE A 291 45.68 12.10 5.17
C PHE A 291 46.91 12.92 4.75
N PHE A 292 47.52 12.56 3.61
CA PHE A 292 48.72 13.19 3.04
C PHE A 292 49.99 13.07 3.88
N THR A 293 50.01 12.21 4.90
CA THR A 293 51.24 11.92 5.65
C THR A 293 52.24 11.12 4.81
N ASN A 294 51.77 10.32 3.85
CA ASN A 294 52.59 9.57 2.89
C ASN A 294 52.10 9.81 1.45
N ALA A 295 52.42 10.97 0.88
CA ALA A 295 51.95 11.36 -0.46
C ALA A 295 52.60 10.58 -1.62
N GLY A 296 53.68 9.83 -1.37
CA GLY A 296 54.40 9.03 -2.37
C GLY A 296 53.87 7.60 -2.58
N GLY A 297 52.94 7.14 -1.73
CA GLY A 297 52.58 5.73 -1.61
C GLY A 297 53.39 5.02 -0.53
#